data_AF-A0A2E6VS22-F1
#
_entry.id   AF-A0A2E6VS22-F1
#
_cell.length_a   1.000
_cell.length_b   1.000
_cell.length_c   1.000
_cell.angle_alpha   90.00
_cell.angle_beta   90.00
_cell.angle_gamma   90.00
#
_symmetry.space_group_name_H-M   'P 1'
#
loop_
_entity.id
_entity.type
_entity.pdbx_description
1 polymer ?
#
loop_
_entity_poly.entity_id
_entity_poly.type
_entity_poly.pdbx_seq_one_letter_code
_entity_poly.pdbx_strand_id
1 'polypeptide(L)'
;MEVIDRLKKKHSIDSNEEIVRKYVSSALQLQSDDLIFGSSREQCGGGCFSSEPQFEIDIAEDDFNKLKNVYQNYEFEEYDTEEEEISKTIRCIINFVDYEPEAISI
;
A
#
# COMPACT_ATOMS: atom_id res chain seq x y z
N MET A 1 0.16 2.79 -12.40
CA MET A 1 -0.59 1.59 -12.84
C MET A 1 0.31 0.44 -13.29
N GLU A 2 1.48 0.71 -13.90
CA GLU A 2 2.35 -0.35 -14.45
C GLU A 2 2.73 -1.45 -13.45
N VAL A 3 2.99 -1.09 -12.18
CA VAL A 3 3.28 -2.11 -11.16
C VAL A 3 2.08 -3.03 -10.93
N ILE A 4 0.87 -2.47 -10.78
CA ILE A 4 -0.36 -3.26 -10.55
C ILE A 4 -0.63 -4.18 -11.75
N ASP A 5 -0.49 -3.68 -12.98
CA ASP A 5 -0.64 -4.50 -14.18
C ASP A 5 0.40 -5.62 -14.27
N ARG A 6 1.64 -5.36 -13.85
CA ARG A 6 2.69 -6.38 -13.76
C ARG A 6 2.35 -7.45 -12.72
N LEU A 7 1.85 -7.04 -11.55
CA LEU A 7 1.47 -7.95 -10.47
C LEU A 7 0.26 -8.82 -10.84
N LYS A 8 -0.76 -8.22 -11.47
CA LYS A 8 -1.89 -8.92 -12.07
C LYS A 8 -1.45 -10.01 -13.03
N LYS A 9 -0.53 -9.68 -13.96
CA LYS A 9 0.04 -10.65 -14.91
C LYS A 9 0.85 -11.75 -14.21
N LYS A 10 1.67 -11.41 -13.20
CA LYS A 10 2.47 -12.38 -12.42
C LYS A 10 1.58 -13.46 -11.80
N HIS A 11 0.40 -13.07 -11.32
CA HIS A 11 -0.50 -13.93 -10.55
C HIS A 11 -1.75 -14.39 -11.31
N SER A 12 -1.89 -14.02 -12.59
CA SER A 12 -3.08 -14.29 -13.40
C SER A 12 -4.39 -13.82 -12.73
N ILE A 13 -4.34 -12.61 -12.16
CA ILE A 13 -5.48 -11.93 -11.50
C ILE A 13 -5.86 -10.72 -12.35
N ASP A 14 -7.13 -10.58 -12.73
CA ASP A 14 -7.58 -9.47 -13.59
C ASP A 14 -8.10 -8.25 -12.81
N SER A 15 -8.27 -8.35 -11.48
CA SER A 15 -8.78 -7.28 -10.63
C SER A 15 -7.66 -6.48 -9.94
N ASN A 16 -7.70 -5.15 -10.08
CA ASN A 16 -6.81 -4.24 -9.34
C ASN A 16 -7.08 -4.31 -7.83
N GLU A 17 -8.35 -4.41 -7.44
CA GLU A 17 -8.73 -4.53 -6.05
C GLU A 17 -8.18 -5.82 -5.45
N GLU A 18 -8.41 -6.96 -6.11
CA GLU A 18 -7.99 -8.27 -5.59
C GLU A 18 -6.48 -8.34 -5.40
N ILE A 19 -5.71 -7.87 -6.39
CA ILE A 19 -4.25 -7.92 -6.31
C ILE A 19 -3.72 -7.02 -5.19
N VAL A 20 -4.26 -5.80 -5.05
CA VAL A 20 -3.83 -4.87 -4.00
C VAL A 20 -4.18 -5.41 -2.62
N ARG A 21 -5.40 -5.92 -2.43
CA ARG A 21 -5.81 -6.53 -1.16
C ARG A 21 -4.88 -7.67 -0.76
N LYS A 22 -4.54 -8.58 -1.68
CA LYS A 22 -3.62 -9.69 -1.39
C LYS A 22 -2.24 -9.22 -0.94
N TYR A 23 -1.67 -8.22 -1.61
CA TYR A 23 -0.37 -7.66 -1.20
C TYR A 23 -0.44 -6.91 0.11
N VAL A 24 -1.51 -6.14 0.35
CA VAL A 24 -1.72 -5.44 1.61
C VAL A 24 -1.79 -6.43 2.77
N SER A 25 -2.67 -7.43 2.70
CA SER A 25 -2.81 -8.42 3.78
C SER A 25 -1.50 -9.18 4.01
N SER A 26 -0.77 -9.52 2.94
CA SER A 26 0.50 -10.25 3.06
C SER A 26 1.62 -9.39 3.62
N ALA A 27 1.70 -8.11 3.23
CA ALA A 27 2.65 -7.14 3.79
C ALA A 27 2.46 -6.98 5.30
N LEU A 28 1.21 -6.80 5.74
CA LEU A 28 0.87 -6.65 7.16
C LEU A 28 1.12 -7.93 7.98
N GLN A 29 1.24 -9.10 7.34
CA GLN A 29 1.60 -10.36 7.99
C GLN A 29 3.11 -10.58 8.10
N LEU A 30 3.92 -9.92 7.26
CA LEU A 30 5.38 -10.04 7.30
C LEU A 30 6.02 -9.37 8.53
N GLN A 31 5.26 -8.56 9.28
CA GLN A 31 5.72 -7.83 10.48
C GLN A 31 7.05 -7.10 10.26
N SER A 32 7.25 -6.59 9.05
CA SER A 32 8.48 -5.95 8.59
C SER A 32 8.25 -4.46 8.33
N ASP A 33 7.43 -3.84 9.19
CA ASP A 33 6.90 -2.50 9.02
C ASP A 33 8.02 -1.46 8.80
N ASP A 34 9.15 -1.57 9.50
CA ASP A 34 10.29 -0.65 9.32
C ASP A 34 10.92 -0.73 7.93
N LEU A 35 10.93 -1.92 7.30
CA LEU A 35 11.46 -2.09 5.95
C LEU A 35 10.54 -1.46 4.90
N ILE A 36 9.24 -1.52 5.14
CA ILE A 36 8.22 -1.02 4.21
C ILE A 36 8.05 0.49 4.41
N PHE A 37 7.79 0.93 5.64
CA PHE A 37 7.33 2.27 5.98
C PHE A 37 8.42 3.19 6.57
N GLY A 38 9.52 2.62 7.10
CA GLY A 38 10.56 3.37 7.81
C GLY A 38 11.57 4.09 6.92
N SER A 39 11.52 3.90 5.59
CA SER A 39 12.50 4.50 4.69
C SER A 39 12.14 5.94 4.32
N SER A 40 13.13 6.83 4.22
CA SER A 40 12.95 8.23 3.79
C SER A 40 12.34 8.36 2.39
N ARG A 41 12.35 7.29 1.60
CA ARG A 41 11.72 7.20 0.27
C ARG A 41 10.20 7.35 0.33
N GLU A 42 9.62 7.03 1.49
CA GLU A 42 8.17 6.95 1.70
C GLU A 42 7.59 8.29 2.20
N GLN A 43 8.43 9.29 2.46
CA GLN A 43 8.05 10.67 2.83
C GLN A 43 7.64 11.50 1.58
N CYS A 44 6.74 10.97 0.75
CA CYS A 44 6.07 11.79 -0.28
C CYS A 44 4.86 12.53 0.31
N GLY A 45 4.70 13.80 -0.06
CA GLY A 45 3.74 14.69 0.57
C GLY A 45 2.31 14.71 0.05
N GLY A 46 1.52 15.64 0.58
CA GLY A 46 0.12 15.89 0.19
C GLY A 46 -0.02 16.16 -1.31
N GLY A 47 -0.92 15.44 -1.99
CA GLY A 47 -1.17 15.57 -3.43
C GLY A 47 -1.07 14.26 -4.24
N CYS A 48 -0.60 13.18 -3.62
CA CYS A 48 -0.52 11.86 -4.24
C CYS A 48 -1.87 11.13 -4.35
N PHE A 49 -2.86 11.50 -3.52
CA PHE A 49 -4.13 10.78 -3.40
C PHE A 49 -4.99 10.90 -4.67
N SER A 50 -5.24 12.12 -5.14
CA SER A 50 -6.09 12.39 -6.32
C SER A 50 -5.35 12.26 -7.66
N SER A 51 -4.24 11.53 -7.69
CA SER A 51 -3.44 11.35 -8.91
C SER A 51 -4.03 10.26 -9.79
N GLU A 52 -4.24 10.55 -11.08
CA GLU A 52 -4.66 9.53 -12.03
C GLU A 52 -3.49 8.63 -12.47
N PRO A 53 -3.76 7.34 -12.69
CA PRO A 53 -5.06 6.69 -12.54
C PRO A 53 -5.34 6.26 -11.09
N GLN A 54 -6.61 6.36 -10.69
CA GLN A 54 -7.11 6.00 -9.36
C GLN A 54 -8.23 4.94 -9.45
N PHE A 55 -8.44 4.19 -8.38
CA PHE A 55 -9.53 3.22 -8.25
C PHE A 55 -9.85 3.00 -6.77
N GLU A 56 -11.08 2.58 -6.50
CA GLU A 56 -11.56 2.28 -5.15
C GLU A 56 -11.27 0.82 -4.79
N ILE A 57 -11.07 0.55 -3.50
CA ILE A 57 -10.92 -0.80 -2.98
C ILE A 57 -11.66 -0.96 -1.65
N ASP A 58 -12.25 -2.12 -1.43
CA ASP A 58 -12.78 -2.53 -0.14
C ASP A 58 -11.70 -3.29 0.65
N ILE A 59 -11.44 -2.89 1.89
CA ILE A 59 -10.42 -3.50 2.75
C ILE A 59 -11.08 -4.14 3.96
N ALA A 60 -10.53 -5.26 4.43
CA ALA A 60 -10.97 -5.87 5.68
C ALA A 60 -10.71 -4.94 6.87
N GLU A 61 -11.63 -4.88 7.82
CA GLU A 61 -11.53 -4.00 9.00
C GLU A 61 -10.23 -4.20 9.78
N ASP A 62 -9.76 -5.44 9.94
CA ASP A 62 -8.48 -5.74 10.58
C ASP A 62 -7.28 -5.12 9.85
N ASP A 63 -7.24 -5.23 8.51
CA ASP A 63 -6.15 -4.67 7.72
C ASP A 63 -6.22 -3.15 7.70
N PHE A 64 -7.43 -2.58 7.63
CA PHE A 64 -7.66 -1.15 7.75
C PHE A 64 -7.11 -0.58 9.07
N ASN A 65 -7.45 -1.22 10.20
CA ASN A 65 -6.98 -0.79 11.52
C ASN A 65 -5.46 -0.88 11.65
N LYS A 66 -4.83 -1.88 11.04
CA LYS A 66 -3.36 -2.00 11.01
C LYS A 66 -2.71 -0.91 10.16
N LEU A 67 -3.25 -0.64 8.97
CA LEU A 67 -2.79 0.45 8.11
C LEU A 67 -2.89 1.81 8.82
N LYS A 68 -3.99 2.05 9.53
CA LYS A 68 -4.16 3.25 10.35
C LYS A 68 -3.10 3.35 11.45
N ASN A 69 -2.82 2.22 12.12
CA ASN A 69 -1.82 2.17 13.18
C ASN A 69 -0.41 2.41 12.61
N VAL A 70 -0.09 1.87 11.43
CA VAL A 70 1.14 2.18 10.71
C VAL A 70 1.22 3.68 10.45
N TYR A 71 0.19 4.30 9.88
CA TYR A 71 0.20 5.74 9.60
C TYR A 71 0.52 6.57 10.86
N GLN A 72 -0.05 6.21 12.01
CA GLN A 72 0.17 6.91 13.28
C GLN A 72 1.57 6.71 13.89
N ASN A 73 2.26 5.61 13.57
CA ASN A 73 3.55 5.26 14.18
C ASN A 73 4.76 5.66 13.34
N TYR A 74 4.56 6.07 12.08
CA TYR A 74 5.62 6.51 11.18
C TYR A 74 5.48 8.00 10.84
N GLU A 75 6.60 8.65 10.52
CA GLU A 75 6.65 10.09 10.24
C GLU A 75 6.16 10.43 8.82
N PHE A 76 4.88 10.16 8.55
CA PHE A 76 4.19 10.62 7.35
C PHE A 76 3.79 12.10 7.45
N GLU A 77 3.60 12.75 6.31
CA GLU A 77 2.96 14.07 6.28
C GLU A 77 1.50 13.97 6.70
N GLU A 78 0.98 15.04 7.31
CA GLU A 78 -0.43 15.16 7.69
C GLU A 78 -1.33 15.17 6.44
N TYR A 79 -2.37 14.34 6.46
CA TYR A 79 -3.43 14.31 5.45
C TYR A 79 -4.77 14.78 6.04
N ASP A 80 -5.70 15.21 5.18
CA ASP A 80 -6.97 15.80 5.62
C ASP A 80 -8.03 14.74 5.95
N THR A 81 -7.94 13.55 5.34
CA THR A 81 -8.91 12.46 5.55
C THR A 81 -8.26 11.11 5.83
N GLU A 82 -8.99 10.25 6.53
CA GLU A 82 -8.55 8.88 6.84
C GLU A 82 -8.30 8.07 5.56
N GLU A 83 -9.10 8.27 4.51
CA GLU A 83 -8.88 7.62 3.23
C GLU A 83 -7.53 7.99 2.59
N GLU A 84 -7.08 9.23 2.77
CA GLU A 84 -5.75 9.65 2.31
C GLU A 84 -4.63 8.99 3.12
N GLU A 85 -4.77 8.93 4.45
CA GLU A 85 -3.84 8.25 5.35
C GLU A 85 -3.70 6.75 5.00
N ILE A 86 -4.83 6.08 4.76
CA ILE A 86 -4.85 4.66 4.40
C ILE A 86 -4.32 4.45 2.98
N SER A 87 -4.71 5.27 2.01
CA SER A 87 -4.19 5.22 0.65
C SER A 87 -2.67 5.40 0.63
N LYS A 88 -2.15 6.28 1.48
CA LYS A 88 -0.72 6.50 1.65
C LYS A 88 0.00 5.21 2.07
N THR A 89 -0.47 4.55 3.12
CA THR A 89 0.15 3.31 3.62
C THR A 89 0.02 2.13 2.64
N ILE A 90 -1.05 2.07 1.83
CA ILE A 90 -1.16 1.07 0.76
C ILE A 90 -0.13 1.37 -0.34
N ARG A 91 0.02 2.63 -0.73
CA ARG A 91 0.98 3.03 -1.77
C ARG A 91 2.41 2.69 -1.38
N CYS A 92 2.74 2.88 -0.10
CA CYS A 92 3.97 2.44 0.53
C CYS A 92 4.25 0.94 0.28
N ILE A 93 3.28 0.07 0.59
CA ILE A 93 3.38 -1.37 0.33
C ILE A 93 3.60 -1.66 -1.17
N ILE A 94 2.83 -1.00 -2.04
CA ILE A 94 2.94 -1.22 -3.49
C ILE A 94 4.29 -0.76 -4.05
N ASN A 95 4.84 0.35 -3.55
CA ASN A 95 6.19 0.83 -3.90
C ASN A 95 7.26 -0.15 -3.43
N PHE A 96 7.10 -0.69 -2.22
CA PHE A 96 8.00 -1.70 -1.68
C PHE A 96 7.99 -2.96 -2.56
N VAL A 97 6.81 -3.45 -2.97
CA VAL A 97 6.68 -4.58 -3.90
C VAL A 97 7.25 -4.25 -5.29
N ASP A 98 7.18 -3.01 -5.75
CA ASP A 98 7.83 -2.63 -7.00
C ASP A 98 9.36 -2.73 -6.90
N TYR A 99 9.90 -2.33 -5.75
CA TYR A 99 11.33 -2.31 -5.48
C TYR A 99 11.91 -3.70 -5.14
N GLU A 100 11.20 -4.48 -4.33
CA GLU A 100 11.54 -5.83 -3.90
C GLU A 100 10.41 -6.83 -4.22
N PRO A 101 10.22 -7.20 -5.51
CA PRO A 101 9.07 -7.98 -5.98
C PRO A 101 9.01 -9.43 -5.48
N GLU A 102 10.06 -9.89 -4.79
CA GLU A 102 10.16 -11.22 -4.19
C GLU A 102 10.14 -11.17 -2.64
N ALA A 103 10.07 -9.97 -2.04
CA ALA A 103 10.01 -9.82 -0.58
C ALA A 103 8.63 -10.17 0.00
N ILE A 104 7.57 -10.07 -0.82
CA ILE A 104 6.20 -10.43 -0.46
C ILE A 104 5.68 -11.52 -1.38
N SER A 105 5.23 -12.63 -0.80
CA SER A 105 4.55 -13.71 -1.51
C SER A 105 3.06 -13.66 -1.22
N ILE A 106 2.23 -13.87 -2.24
CA ILE A 106 0.77 -13.94 -2.16
C ILE A 106 0.23 -15.22 -2.79
#